data_AF-A0A7K2JXB1-F1
#
_entry.id   AF-A0A7K2JXB1-F1
#
_cell.length_a   1.000
_cell.length_b   1.000
_cell.length_c   1.000
_cell.angle_alpha   90.00
_cell.angle_beta   90.00
_cell.angle_gamma   90.00
#
_symmetry.space_group_name_H-M   'P 1'
#
loop_
_entity.id
_entity.type
_entity.pdbx_description
1 polymer ?
#
loop_
_entity_poly.entity_id
_entity_poly.type
_entity_poly.pdbx_seq_one_letter_code
_entity_poly.pdbx_strand_id
1 'polypeptide(L)' 'MVVTPLFPPVTLPVTLIVGDYTADVGTLTLDPGETVAHNLADLFRAAADALDRAGDQEVSPDATA' A
#
# COMPACT_ATOMS: atom_id res chain seq x y z
N MET A 1 -31.98 18.21 -8.96
CA MET A 1 -31.28 17.60 -7.81
C MET A 1 -30.42 16.48 -8.37
N VAL A 2 -29.10 16.55 -8.23
CA VAL A 2 -28.22 15.39 -8.46
C VAL A 2 -28.37 14.50 -7.24
N VAL A 3 -28.94 13.31 -7.43
CA VAL A 3 -28.87 12.24 -6.46
C VAL A 3 -27.49 11.63 -6.63
N THR A 4 -26.57 11.93 -5.72
CA THR A 4 -25.29 11.22 -5.69
C THR A 4 -25.59 9.78 -5.28
N PRO A 5 -25.39 8.78 -6.14
CA PRO A 5 -25.55 7.39 -5.73
C PRO A 5 -24.60 7.12 -4.55
N LEU A 6 -25.16 6.69 -3.42
CA LEU A 6 -24.42 6.17 -2.28
C LEU A 6 -23.84 4.81 -2.68
N PHE A 7 -22.69 4.82 -3.35
CA PHE A 7 -21.94 3.60 -3.57
C PHE A 7 -21.21 3.25 -2.26
N PRO A 8 -21.27 1.98 -1.81
CA PRO A 8 -20.50 1.57 -0.65
C PRO A 8 -18.99 1.65 -0.98
N PRO A 9 -18.13 1.87 0.04
CA PRO A 9 -16.69 1.82 -0.16
C PRO A 9 -16.27 0.45 -0.70
N VAL A 10 -15.31 0.45 -1.62
CA VAL A 10 -14.78 -0.77 -2.25
C VAL A 10 -13.42 -1.07 -1.67
N THR A 11 -13.25 -2.27 -1.13
CA THR A 11 -12.00 -2.75 -0.54
C THR A 11 -11.35 -3.77 -1.47
N LEU A 12 -10.11 -3.50 -1.89
CA LEU A 12 -9.37 -4.30 -2.88
C LEU A 12 -8.02 -4.71 -2.27
N PRO A 13 -7.64 -6.00 -2.29
CA PRO A 13 -6.28 -6.40 -1.94
C PRO A 13 -5.30 -5.83 -2.97
N VAL A 14 -4.13 -5.39 -2.50
CA VAL A 14 -3.07 -4.86 -3.35
C VAL A 14 -1.87 -5.78 -3.28
N THR A 15 -1.46 -6.26 -4.45
CA THR A 15 -0.23 -7.03 -4.64
C THR A 15 0.78 -6.21 -5.44
N LEU A 16 2.00 -6.12 -4.95
CA LEU A 16 3.13 -5.54 -5.68
C LEU A 16 3.92 -6.67 -6.33
N ILE A 17 4.17 -6.52 -7.63
CA ILE A 17 4.96 -7.48 -8.42
C ILE A 17 6.22 -6.77 -8.90
N VAL A 18 7.40 -7.29 -8.52
CA VAL A 18 8.71 -6.77 -8.91
C VAL A 18 9.55 -7.92 -9.46
N GLY A 19 9.69 -8.00 -10.79
CA GLY A 19 10.31 -9.16 -11.44
C GLY A 19 9.53 -10.44 -11.12
N ASP A 20 10.21 -11.42 -10.53
CA ASP A 20 9.60 -12.68 -10.09
C ASP A 20 9.05 -12.64 -8.64
N TYR A 21 9.19 -11.51 -7.95
CA TYR A 21 8.72 -11.36 -6.58
C TYR A 21 7.30 -10.80 -6.53
N THR A 22 6.42 -11.49 -5.81
CA THR A 22 5.05 -11.01 -5.52
C THR A 22 4.92 -10.81 -4.02
N ALA A 23 4.59 -9.58 -3.61
CA ALA A 23 4.33 -9.23 -2.22
C ALA A 23 2.89 -8.78 -2.04
N ASP A 24 2.26 -9.25 -0.97
CA ASP A 24 1.02 -8.67 -0.48
C ASP A 24 1.34 -7.36 0.24
N VAL A 25 0.77 -6.25 -0.24
CA VAL A 25 1.01 -4.90 0.30
C VAL A 25 -0.07 -4.52 1.31
N GLY A 26 -1.21 -5.24 1.30
CA GLY A 26 -2.36 -4.95 2.13
C GLY A 26 -3.60 -4.62 1.30
N THR A 27 -4.39 -3.66 1.77
CA THR A 27 -5.73 -3.40 1.24
C THR A 27 -5.93 -1.93 0.90
N LEU A 28 -6.42 -1.65 -0.31
CA LEU A 28 -6.85 -0.34 -0.75
C LEU A 28 -8.35 -0.20 -0.52
N THR A 29 -8.77 0.84 0.19
CA THR A 29 -10.19 1.18 0.32
C THR A 29 -10.46 2.42 -0.52
N LEU A 30 -11.53 2.41 -1.32
CA LEU A 30 -11.95 3.50 -2.16
C LEU A 30 -13.33 3.97 -1.73
N ASP A 31 -13.41 5.21 -1.24
CA ASP A 31 -14.69 5.83 -0.93
C ASP A 31 -15.43 6.32 -2.19
N PRO A 32 -16.78 6.38 -2.16
CA PRO A 32 -17.56 6.88 -3.29
C PRO A 32 -17.17 8.31 -3.69
N GLY A 33 -16.77 8.48 -4.94
CA GLY A 33 -16.34 9.77 -5.49
C GLY A 33 -14.85 10.07 -5.33
N GLU A 34 -14.12 9.18 -4.67
CA GLU A 34 -12.68 9.30 -4.53
C GLU A 34 -11.96 8.75 -5.77
N THR A 35 -10.83 9.36 -6.14
CA THR A 35 -10.06 8.92 -7.30
C THR A 35 -9.02 7.90 -6.89
N VAL A 36 -8.98 6.79 -7.63
CA VAL A 36 -8.01 5.69 -7.43
C VAL A 36 -6.57 6.21 -7.40
N ALA A 37 -6.26 7.25 -8.17
CA ALA A 37 -4.94 7.87 -8.23
C ALA A 37 -4.50 8.49 -6.89
N HIS A 38 -5.41 9.11 -6.14
CA HIS A 38 -5.08 9.73 -4.85
C HIS A 38 -4.76 8.64 -3.81
N ASN A 39 -5.64 7.65 -3.68
CA ASN A 39 -5.45 6.54 -2.75
C ASN A 39 -4.22 5.68 -3.08
N LEU A 40 -3.87 5.51 -4.36
CA LEU A 40 -2.61 4.87 -4.76
C LEU A 40 -1.39 5.69 -4.33
N ALA A 41 -1.43 7.01 -4.47
CA ALA A 41 -0.33 7.86 -4.06
C ALA A 41 -0.08 7.77 -2.54
N ASP A 42 -1.15 7.75 -1.74
CA ASP A 42 -1.07 7.56 -0.29
C ASP A 42 -0.54 6.17 0.08
N LEU A 43 -0.99 5.12 -0.61
CA LEU A 43 -0.47 3.77 -0.42
C LEU A 43 1.03 3.69 -0.70
N PHE A 44 1.50 4.26 -1.82
CA PHE A 44 2.92 4.25 -2.16
C PHE A 44 3.75 5.09 -1.18
N ARG A 45 3.19 6.18 -0.66
CA ARG A 45 3.85 7.00 0.36
C ARG A 45 4.00 6.24 1.68
N ALA A 46 2.94 5.57 2.14
CA ALA A 46 2.98 4.73 3.32
C ALA A 46 3.97 3.56 3.17
N ALA A 47 4.06 2.98 1.98
CA ALA A 47 5.05 1.94 1.66
C ALA A 47 6.48 2.48 1.70
N ALA A 48 6.74 3.67 1.14
CA ALA A 48 8.03 4.34 1.23
C ALA A 48 8.42 4.67 2.68
N ASP A 49 7.49 5.23 3.47
CA ASP A 49 7.72 5.52 4.90
C ASP A 49 8.00 4.24 5.71
N ALA A 50 7.39 3.11 5.33
CA ALA A 50 7.67 1.82 5.95
C ALA A 50 9.07 1.30 5.58
N LEU A 51 9.50 1.50 4.34
CA LEU A 51 10.85 1.13 3.88
C LEU A 51 11.93 1.97 4.56
N ASP A 52 11.72 3.29 4.66
CA ASP A 52 12.65 4.20 5.34
C ASP A 52 12.83 3.82 6.81
N ARG A 53 11.74 3.45 7.51
CA ARG A 53 11.80 2.92 8.88
C ARG A 53 12.48 1.55 8.98
N ALA A 54 12.44 0.74 7.93
CA ALA A 54 13.10 -0.56 7.91
C ALA A 54 14.63 -0.43 7.73
N GLY A 55 15.12 0.70 7.19
CA GLY A 55 16.54 1.00 7.00
C GLY A 55 17.37 1.10 8.29
N ASP A 56 16.72 1.19 9.46
CA ASP A 56 17.39 1.17 10.78
C ASP A 56 17.61 -0.24 11.34
N GLN A 57 17.17 -1.30 10.64
CA GLN A 57 17.59 -2.67 10.97
C GLN A 57 18.93 -2.94 10.29
N GLU A 58 20.01 -2.53 10.95
CA GLU A 58 21.34 -3.09 10.69
C GLU A 58 21.18 -4.63 10.73
N VAL A 59 21.40 -5.28 9.59
CA VAL A 59 21.64 -6.72 9.56
C VAL A 59 22.96 -6.91 10.31
N SER A 60 22.87 -7.12 11.62
CA SER A 60 24.04 -7.51 12.40
C SER A 60 24.54 -8.81 11.79
N PRO A 61 25.73 -8.85 11.20
CA PRO A 61 26.31 -10.08 10.69
C PRO A 61 26.83 -10.86 11.90
N ASP A 62 25.94 -11.30 12.80
CA ASP A 62 26.40 -12.01 13.98
C ASP A 62 26.61 -13.50 13.68
N ALA A 63 27.72 -13.98 14.24
CA ALA A 63 28.05 -15.36 14.48
C ALA A 63 28.28 -16.27 13.26
N THR A 64 29.44 -16.17 12.63
CA THR A 64 30.14 -17.41 12.19
C THR A 64 31.25 -17.69 13.21
N ALA A 65 31.02 -18.73 14.00
CA ALA A 65 31.96 -19.30 14.97
C ALA A 65 33.14 -20.02 14.31
#